data_AF-A4EQZ2-F1
#
_entry.id   AF-A4EQZ2-F1
#
_cell.length_a   1.000
_cell.length_b   1.000
_cell.length_c   1.000
_cell.angle_alpha   90.00
_cell.angle_beta   90.00
_cell.angle_gamma   90.00
#
_symmetry.space_group_name_H-M   'P 1'
#
loop_
_entity.id
_entity.type
_entity.pdbx_description
1 polymer ?
#
loop_
_entity_poly.entity_id
_entity_poly.type
_entity_poly.pdbx_seq_one_letter_code
_entity_poly.pdbx_strand_id
1 'polypeptide(L)'
;MHTKPASLFALCLSLWLPLPAGAQAPLTVIDWLGQPDKEPQLPDTVLLEAPVTGSATQPQVTVTPLQALLPPIGLVSPTATGLPLDLWAGSEAQEIARLIRTVPVQGNPALQSLLFTLLLSESRPLQSEGDAILLSRLDRLIAQGATDPAQALVEQAGPAQTPERFKRWFFTTLLSGDEDRACASLTAAPHLSNDYRVRIFCSARRGDWPTAALLLEAAHALELLSKEELNLLDRFLNPDVFELAPPLPLPSKPDPLTFRLFETIGEPLPTAPLPRVFAAADLRDVAGWKAQLEAAERLTRAGALNPNQLLGLYTERRPAASGGVWDRVAALQSFEKALESNDSAEIATALPEVWQAMQSAGLEIGFADLFAEALARFQFEGEIAALAWRIELLAPSYEIASHRSPDQKAETLFLAALAQGRAGSYAPRLVASEDGTAAEAQPLPRPAPSPLAHSIALGFSDATRPPAQIQALLDNGQLGEAILRSMTLFSRGAAGNLGDLTQALAALRAIGLEDTARRAALQLMLLERG
;
A
#
# COMPACT_ATOMS: atom_id res chain seq x y z
N MET A 1 -76.59 15.01 -43.47
CA MET A 1 -76.98 14.37 -44.74
C MET A 1 -75.84 13.45 -45.15
N HIS A 2 -76.17 12.16 -45.35
CA HIS A 2 -75.57 11.18 -46.27
C HIS A 2 -74.03 10.95 -46.27
N THR A 3 -73.47 9.74 -46.33
CA THR A 3 -73.81 8.31 -46.14
C THR A 3 -72.51 7.59 -46.53
N LYS A 4 -72.16 6.45 -45.91
CA LYS A 4 -71.08 5.55 -46.41
C LYS A 4 -71.50 4.86 -47.72
N PRO A 5 -70.57 4.37 -48.56
CA PRO A 5 -70.19 2.92 -48.59
C PRO A 5 -68.67 2.72 -48.86
N ALA A 6 -67.97 1.68 -48.38
CA ALA A 6 -67.99 0.22 -48.64
C ALA A 6 -67.28 -0.26 -49.95
N SER A 7 -66.10 -0.89 -49.74
CA SER A 7 -65.64 -2.17 -50.30
C SER A 7 -64.82 -2.30 -51.61
N LEU A 8 -63.91 -3.31 -51.53
CA LEU A 8 -63.17 -4.11 -52.54
C LEU A 8 -61.74 -3.67 -52.92
N PHE A 9 -60.69 -4.27 -52.33
CA PHE A 9 -59.99 -5.54 -52.69
C PHE A 9 -59.15 -5.46 -53.98
N ALA A 10 -57.83 -5.29 -53.83
CA ALA A 10 -56.85 -5.82 -54.78
C ALA A 10 -55.55 -6.15 -54.05
N LEU A 11 -55.29 -7.45 -53.98
CA LEU A 11 -54.12 -8.12 -53.44
C LEU A 11 -52.89 -7.82 -54.33
N CYS A 12 -51.82 -7.27 -53.77
CA CYS A 12 -50.49 -7.30 -54.39
C CYS A 12 -49.44 -7.66 -53.34
N LEU A 13 -49.10 -8.94 -53.36
CA LEU A 13 -48.06 -9.58 -52.59
C LEU A 13 -46.69 -9.13 -53.14
N SER A 14 -46.07 -8.12 -52.54
CA SER A 14 -44.69 -7.74 -52.89
C SER A 14 -43.71 -8.39 -51.91
N LEU A 15 -42.96 -9.39 -52.40
CA LEU A 15 -41.79 -9.96 -51.75
C LEU A 15 -40.80 -8.85 -51.38
N TRP A 16 -40.52 -8.69 -50.08
CA TRP A 16 -39.35 -7.94 -49.61
C TRP A 16 -38.20 -8.92 -49.41
N LEU A 17 -37.35 -9.05 -50.42
CA LEU A 17 -36.01 -9.61 -50.28
C LEU A 17 -35.14 -8.56 -49.56
N PRO A 18 -34.39 -8.92 -48.50
CA PRO A 18 -33.37 -8.03 -47.96
C PRO A 18 -32.23 -7.93 -48.98
N LEU A 19 -32.01 -6.75 -49.53
CA LEU A 19 -30.79 -6.41 -50.25
C LEU A 19 -29.61 -6.47 -49.25
N PRO A 20 -28.48 -7.13 -49.57
CA PRO A 20 -27.28 -6.98 -48.77
C PRO A 20 -26.81 -5.53 -48.91
N ALA A 21 -26.74 -4.81 -47.79
CA ALA A 21 -26.00 -3.56 -47.71
C ALA A 21 -24.52 -3.88 -47.94
N GLY A 22 -24.01 -3.56 -49.11
CA GLY A 22 -22.58 -3.60 -49.37
C GLY A 22 -21.90 -2.57 -48.49
N ALA A 23 -21.10 -3.03 -47.53
CA ALA A 23 -20.19 -2.17 -46.78
C ALA A 23 -19.24 -1.49 -47.78
N GLN A 24 -19.32 -0.17 -47.88
CA GLN A 24 -18.31 0.60 -48.60
C GLN A 24 -16.99 0.45 -47.85
N ALA A 25 -15.95 -0.02 -48.56
CA ALA A 25 -14.59 0.00 -48.04
C ALA A 25 -14.21 1.45 -47.70
N PRO A 26 -13.46 1.69 -46.61
CA PRO A 26 -13.04 3.03 -46.24
C PRO A 26 -12.23 3.63 -47.40
N LEU A 27 -12.65 4.81 -47.86
CA LEU A 27 -11.96 5.56 -48.90
C LEU A 27 -10.56 5.91 -48.40
N THR A 28 -9.57 5.13 -48.78
CA THR A 28 -8.16 5.47 -48.59
C THR A 28 -7.82 6.59 -49.56
N VAL A 29 -7.42 7.75 -49.03
CA VAL A 29 -7.10 8.98 -49.78
C VAL A 29 -5.89 8.83 -50.71
N ILE A 30 -5.22 7.67 -50.68
CA ILE A 30 -4.01 7.39 -51.45
C ILE A 30 -4.17 6.03 -52.15
N ASP A 31 -4.40 6.07 -53.46
CA ASP A 31 -4.74 4.92 -54.30
C ASP A 31 -3.65 3.82 -54.35
N TRP A 32 -2.38 4.16 -54.09
CA TRP A 32 -1.27 3.19 -54.18
C TRP A 32 -1.04 2.38 -52.90
N LEU A 33 -1.64 2.78 -51.77
CA LEU A 33 -1.48 2.11 -50.48
C LEU A 33 -2.50 0.98 -50.23
N GLY A 34 -3.50 0.85 -51.10
CA GLY A 34 -4.58 -0.15 -50.97
C GLY A 34 -4.45 -1.35 -51.91
N GLN A 35 -3.41 -1.42 -52.75
CA GLN A 35 -3.24 -2.54 -53.67
C GLN A 35 -2.31 -3.58 -53.04
N PRO A 36 -2.76 -4.84 -52.82
CA PRO A 36 -1.82 -5.91 -52.53
C PRO A 36 -0.90 -6.06 -53.74
N ASP A 37 0.42 -5.99 -53.50
CA ASP A 37 1.43 -6.17 -54.54
C ASP A 37 1.13 -7.47 -55.31
N LYS A 38 0.84 -7.34 -56.61
CA LYS A 38 0.91 -8.49 -57.51
C LYS A 38 2.36 -8.96 -57.48
N GLU A 39 2.57 -10.20 -57.07
CA GLU A 39 3.87 -10.86 -57.19
C GLU A 39 4.43 -10.61 -58.60
N PRO A 40 5.65 -10.05 -58.71
CA PRO A 40 6.26 -9.89 -60.01
C PRO A 40 6.47 -11.27 -60.60
N GLN A 41 5.76 -11.57 -61.70
CA GLN A 41 6.10 -12.68 -62.57
C GLN A 41 7.46 -12.37 -63.21
N LEU A 42 8.52 -12.76 -62.51
CA LEU A 42 9.87 -12.77 -63.05
C LEU A 42 9.86 -13.69 -64.28
N PRO A 43 10.47 -13.29 -65.41
CA PRO A 43 10.63 -14.19 -66.54
C PRO A 43 11.43 -15.42 -66.09
N ASP A 44 11.00 -16.62 -66.52
CA ASP A 44 11.72 -17.87 -66.29
C ASP A 44 13.16 -17.71 -66.82
N THR A 45 14.10 -17.47 -65.91
CA THR A 45 15.51 -17.57 -66.21
C THR A 45 15.79 -19.06 -66.40
N VAL A 46 15.91 -19.48 -67.67
CA VAL A 46 16.42 -20.81 -68.00
C VAL A 46 17.87 -20.87 -67.55
N LEU A 47 18.08 -21.34 -66.33
CA LEU A 47 19.40 -21.68 -65.79
C LEU A 47 19.91 -22.91 -66.57
N LEU A 48 20.87 -22.68 -67.46
CA LEU A 48 21.54 -23.71 -68.28
C LEU A 48 22.66 -24.46 -67.54
N GLU A 49 22.61 -24.50 -66.21
CA GLU A 49 23.56 -25.23 -65.38
C GLU A 49 22.82 -26.20 -64.46
N ALA A 50 23.32 -27.42 -64.37
CA ALA A 50 22.74 -28.45 -63.52
C ALA A 50 22.86 -28.06 -62.03
N PRO A 51 21.81 -28.23 -61.22
CA PRO A 51 21.84 -27.85 -59.81
C PRO A 51 22.88 -28.70 -59.07
N VAL A 52 23.84 -28.03 -58.40
CA VAL A 52 24.95 -28.69 -57.68
C VAL A 52 24.56 -29.25 -56.30
N THR A 53 23.28 -29.20 -55.90
CA THR A 53 22.80 -29.74 -54.63
C THR A 53 21.35 -30.23 -54.72
N GLY A 54 21.09 -31.48 -54.29
CA GLY A 54 19.81 -32.17 -54.41
C GLY A 54 18.75 -31.91 -53.32
N SER A 55 18.98 -31.02 -52.36
CA SER A 55 17.94 -30.58 -51.43
C SER A 55 18.26 -29.22 -50.81
N ALA A 56 17.25 -28.35 -50.79
CA ALA A 56 17.20 -27.16 -49.94
C ALA A 56 16.13 -27.40 -48.86
N THR A 57 16.39 -28.34 -47.95
CA THR A 57 15.60 -28.46 -46.73
C THR A 57 15.94 -27.28 -45.82
N GLN A 58 15.09 -26.24 -45.85
CA GLN A 58 15.13 -25.19 -44.84
C GLN A 58 14.85 -25.83 -43.47
N PRO A 59 15.66 -25.56 -42.43
CA PRO A 59 15.31 -26.00 -41.08
C PRO A 59 13.97 -25.39 -40.70
N GLN A 60 13.08 -26.18 -40.10
CA GLN A 60 11.87 -25.64 -39.49
C GLN A 60 12.29 -24.66 -38.40
N VAL A 61 12.15 -23.36 -38.69
CA VAL A 61 12.31 -22.31 -37.70
C VAL A 61 11.05 -22.35 -36.83
N THR A 62 11.16 -23.00 -35.68
CA THR A 62 10.14 -22.95 -34.64
C THR A 62 10.18 -21.56 -34.03
N VAL A 63 9.34 -20.65 -34.52
CA VAL A 63 9.14 -19.35 -33.89
C VAL A 63 8.22 -19.58 -32.70
N THR A 64 8.78 -19.63 -31.50
CA THR A 64 7.96 -19.53 -30.28
C THR A 64 7.49 -18.07 -30.21
N PRO A 65 6.18 -17.78 -30.32
CA PRO A 65 5.70 -16.42 -30.18
C PRO A 65 6.12 -15.91 -28.79
N LEU A 66 6.75 -14.73 -28.76
CA LEU A 66 7.10 -14.06 -27.52
C LEU A 66 5.79 -13.83 -26.76
N GLN A 67 5.58 -14.59 -25.67
CA GLN A 67 4.40 -14.43 -24.83
C GLN A 67 4.32 -12.96 -24.41
N ALA A 68 3.22 -12.30 -24.78
CA ALA A 68 2.98 -10.92 -24.41
C ALA A 68 3.04 -10.84 -22.88
N LEU A 69 3.97 -10.04 -22.37
CA LEU A 69 4.10 -9.82 -20.95
C LEU A 69 2.80 -9.20 -20.42
N LEU A 70 2.34 -9.67 -19.28
CA LEU A 70 1.16 -9.12 -18.64
C LEU A 70 1.40 -7.65 -18.28
N PRO A 71 0.36 -6.79 -18.41
CA PRO A 71 0.50 -5.39 -18.03
C PRO A 71 0.82 -5.30 -16.54
N PRO A 72 1.75 -4.41 -16.15
CA PRO A 72 2.08 -4.22 -14.75
C PRO A 72 0.93 -3.53 -13.99
N ILE A 73 0.84 -3.80 -12.69
CA ILE A 73 -0.20 -3.27 -11.80
C ILE A 73 0.46 -2.63 -10.57
N GLY A 74 0.17 -1.35 -10.33
CA GLY A 74 0.58 -0.62 -9.13
C GLY A 74 0.50 0.90 -9.31
N LEU A 75 0.41 1.60 -8.19
CA LEU A 75 0.16 3.05 -8.16
C LEU A 75 1.44 3.88 -8.30
N VAL A 76 2.61 3.28 -8.04
CA VAL A 76 3.89 4.00 -8.01
C VAL A 76 4.90 3.32 -8.96
N SER A 77 5.41 4.11 -9.91
CA SER A 77 6.30 3.62 -10.97
C SER A 77 7.67 3.15 -10.45
N PRO A 78 8.42 2.34 -11.24
CA PRO A 78 9.80 1.97 -10.95
C PRO A 78 10.73 3.16 -10.73
N THR A 79 10.55 4.25 -11.48
CA THR A 79 11.38 5.46 -11.36
C THR A 79 11.25 6.12 -9.99
N ALA A 80 10.07 6.07 -9.38
CA ALA A 80 9.82 6.66 -8.07
C ALA A 80 10.18 5.72 -6.92
N THR A 81 10.02 4.40 -7.10
CA THR A 81 10.31 3.40 -6.05
C THR A 81 11.74 2.87 -6.07
N GLY A 82 12.42 2.92 -7.21
CA GLY A 82 13.67 2.20 -7.45
C GLY A 82 13.50 0.68 -7.62
N LEU A 83 12.26 0.16 -7.60
CA LEU A 83 11.97 -1.26 -7.71
C LEU A 83 11.65 -1.65 -9.16
N PRO A 84 12.15 -2.79 -9.66
CA PRO A 84 11.94 -3.18 -11.05
C PRO A 84 10.55 -3.82 -11.25
N LEU A 85 10.06 -3.81 -12.50
CA LEU A 85 8.74 -4.35 -12.84
C LEU A 85 8.62 -5.87 -12.61
N ASP A 86 9.73 -6.58 -12.69
CA ASP A 86 9.85 -8.02 -12.47
C ASP A 86 10.19 -8.38 -11.01
N LEU A 87 9.84 -7.50 -10.05
CA LEU A 87 10.06 -7.66 -8.61
C LEU A 87 9.76 -9.06 -8.06
N TRP A 88 8.72 -9.72 -8.57
CA TRP A 88 8.26 -11.02 -8.08
C TRP A 88 8.79 -12.22 -8.88
N ALA A 89 9.57 -11.97 -9.95
CA ALA A 89 10.02 -13.01 -10.86
C ALA A 89 10.82 -14.11 -10.14
N GLY A 90 10.64 -15.35 -10.59
CA GLY A 90 11.30 -16.53 -10.01
C GLY A 90 10.71 -17.01 -8.68
N SER A 91 9.88 -16.23 -7.99
CA SER A 91 9.25 -16.64 -6.72
C SER A 91 7.92 -17.37 -6.91
N GLU A 92 7.49 -18.11 -5.89
CA GLU A 92 6.16 -18.71 -5.85
C GLU A 92 5.12 -17.68 -5.38
N ALA A 93 4.05 -17.47 -6.15
CA ALA A 93 3.05 -16.44 -5.86
C ALA A 93 2.40 -16.59 -4.47
N GLN A 94 2.20 -17.83 -4.01
CA GLN A 94 1.57 -18.18 -2.73
C GLN A 94 2.51 -17.90 -1.56
N GLU A 95 3.81 -18.13 -1.74
CA GLU A 95 4.82 -17.79 -0.73
C GLU A 95 4.95 -16.27 -0.57
N ILE A 96 4.99 -15.52 -1.68
CA ILE A 96 4.95 -14.04 -1.65
C ILE A 96 3.68 -13.56 -0.94
N ALA A 97 2.51 -14.12 -1.30
CA ALA A 97 1.25 -13.74 -0.69
C ALA A 97 1.22 -14.01 0.82
N ARG A 98 1.83 -15.12 1.28
CA ARG A 98 1.99 -15.43 2.70
C ARG A 98 2.91 -14.41 3.37
N LEU A 99 4.10 -14.16 2.79
CA LEU A 99 5.08 -13.21 3.33
C LEU A 99 4.50 -11.80 3.47
N ILE A 100 3.81 -11.29 2.45
CA ILE A 100 3.14 -9.97 2.48
C ILE A 100 2.14 -9.88 3.65
N ARG A 101 1.34 -10.93 3.87
CA ARG A 101 0.36 -10.96 4.96
C ARG A 101 1.01 -10.98 6.33
N THR A 102 2.10 -11.74 6.48
CA THR A 102 2.69 -12.05 7.80
C THR A 102 3.87 -11.19 8.19
N VAL A 103 4.51 -10.47 7.26
CA VAL A 103 5.75 -9.73 7.55
C VAL A 103 5.55 -8.75 8.72
N PRO A 104 6.32 -8.90 9.81
CA PRO A 104 6.21 -8.04 10.97
C PRO A 104 6.97 -6.74 10.72
N VAL A 105 6.23 -5.64 10.73
CA VAL A 105 6.76 -4.26 10.58
C VAL A 105 6.25 -3.33 11.67
N GLN A 106 5.36 -3.83 12.52
CA GLN A 106 4.96 -3.14 13.74
C GLN A 106 6.22 -2.92 14.58
N GLY A 107 6.40 -1.71 15.11
CA GLY A 107 7.63 -1.41 15.84
C GLY A 107 8.74 -0.78 14.99
N ASN A 108 8.64 -0.71 13.65
CA ASN A 108 9.67 -0.05 12.84
C ASN A 108 9.08 0.73 11.64
N PRO A 109 9.00 2.08 11.73
CA PRO A 109 8.42 2.92 10.68
C PRO A 109 9.17 2.87 9.33
N ALA A 110 10.49 2.72 9.33
CA ALA A 110 11.27 2.60 8.10
C ALA A 110 10.93 1.30 7.35
N LEU A 111 10.78 0.17 8.06
CA LEU A 111 10.30 -1.07 7.46
C LEU A 111 8.83 -1.01 7.06
N GLN A 112 8.00 -0.30 7.84
CA GLN A 112 6.61 -0.06 7.46
C GLN A 112 6.52 0.74 6.15
N SER A 113 7.35 1.78 6.00
CA SER A 113 7.45 2.58 4.77
C SER A 113 7.96 1.76 3.59
N LEU A 114 8.97 0.90 3.80
CA LEU A 114 9.43 -0.05 2.78
C LEU A 114 8.31 -1.02 2.38
N LEU A 115 7.53 -1.53 3.34
CA LEU A 115 6.39 -2.38 3.04
C LEU A 115 5.38 -1.63 2.18
N PHE A 116 4.97 -0.42 2.56
CA PHE A 116 4.06 0.39 1.75
C PHE A 116 4.60 0.64 0.34
N THR A 117 5.89 0.91 0.20
CA THR A 117 6.56 1.04 -1.10
C THR A 117 6.39 -0.23 -1.94
N LEU A 118 6.64 -1.41 -1.37
CA LEU A 118 6.43 -2.70 -2.05
C LEU A 118 4.95 -2.91 -2.43
N LEU A 119 4.03 -2.64 -1.50
CA LEU A 119 2.59 -2.86 -1.69
C LEU A 119 2.01 -1.96 -2.78
N LEU A 120 2.56 -0.77 -2.98
CA LEU A 120 2.06 0.21 -3.94
C LEU A 120 2.87 0.23 -5.26
N SER A 121 4.04 -0.41 -5.27
CA SER A 121 4.90 -0.49 -6.46
C SER A 121 4.22 -1.15 -7.65
N GLU A 122 4.49 -0.61 -8.82
CA GLU A 122 4.13 -1.19 -10.11
C GLU A 122 4.95 -2.46 -10.34
N SER A 123 4.26 -3.60 -10.50
CA SER A 123 4.89 -4.90 -10.74
C SER A 123 4.06 -5.78 -11.66
N ARG A 124 4.74 -6.65 -12.42
CA ARG A 124 4.09 -7.60 -13.32
C ARG A 124 3.54 -8.78 -12.53
N PRO A 125 2.29 -9.20 -12.81
CA PRO A 125 1.77 -10.47 -12.31
C PRO A 125 2.60 -11.65 -12.81
N LEU A 126 2.71 -12.70 -12.00
CA LEU A 126 3.44 -13.93 -12.36
C LEU A 126 2.67 -14.87 -13.27
N GLN A 127 1.34 -14.79 -13.21
CA GLN A 127 0.44 -15.65 -13.98
C GLN A 127 -0.71 -14.78 -14.49
N SER A 128 -1.26 -15.13 -15.66
CA SER A 128 -2.43 -14.47 -16.23
C SER A 128 -3.68 -14.73 -15.40
N GLU A 129 -3.74 -15.91 -14.79
CA GLU A 129 -4.78 -16.35 -13.88
C GLU A 129 -4.18 -16.48 -12.48
N GLY A 130 -4.79 -15.82 -11.48
CA GLY A 130 -4.35 -15.88 -10.09
C GLY A 130 -3.87 -14.54 -9.54
N ASP A 131 -4.70 -13.94 -8.70
CA ASP A 131 -4.43 -12.66 -8.05
C ASP A 131 -3.76 -12.81 -6.67
N ALA A 132 -3.06 -13.92 -6.40
CA ALA A 132 -2.56 -14.20 -5.05
C ALA A 132 -1.71 -13.04 -4.47
N ILE A 133 -0.81 -12.48 -5.29
CA ILE A 133 0.04 -11.35 -4.90
C ILE A 133 -0.80 -10.06 -4.80
N LEU A 134 -1.63 -9.74 -5.81
CA LEU A 134 -2.46 -8.54 -5.78
C LEU A 134 -3.43 -8.53 -4.59
N LEU A 135 -4.15 -9.63 -4.37
CA LEU A 135 -5.08 -9.77 -3.25
C LEU A 135 -4.35 -9.68 -1.91
N SER A 136 -3.16 -10.28 -1.77
CA SER A 136 -2.40 -10.14 -0.53
C SER A 136 -1.91 -8.70 -0.31
N ARG A 137 -1.57 -7.96 -1.37
CA ARG A 137 -1.26 -6.53 -1.30
C ARG A 137 -2.46 -5.72 -0.82
N LEU A 138 -3.63 -5.93 -1.42
CA LEU A 138 -4.89 -5.27 -1.04
C LEU A 138 -5.28 -5.61 0.40
N ASP A 139 -5.29 -6.89 0.76
CA ASP A 139 -5.59 -7.37 2.11
C ASP A 139 -4.66 -6.70 3.14
N ARG A 140 -3.37 -6.58 2.81
CA ARG A 140 -2.39 -5.95 3.69
C ARG A 140 -2.63 -4.45 3.84
N LEU A 141 -2.90 -3.71 2.75
CA LEU A 141 -3.22 -2.28 2.80
C LEU A 141 -4.48 -2.01 3.64
N ILE A 142 -5.55 -2.77 3.38
CA ILE A 142 -6.83 -2.69 4.11
C ILE A 142 -6.60 -2.95 5.61
N ALA A 143 -5.83 -3.98 5.96
CA ALA A 143 -5.52 -4.30 7.36
C ALA A 143 -4.74 -3.17 8.08
N GLN A 144 -3.95 -2.37 7.34
CA GLN A 144 -3.25 -1.21 7.88
C GLN A 144 -4.14 0.06 7.95
N GLY A 145 -5.39 0.00 7.47
CA GLY A 145 -6.27 1.16 7.37
C GLY A 145 -5.96 2.10 6.21
N ALA A 146 -5.12 1.65 5.26
CA ALA A 146 -4.82 2.40 4.04
C ALA A 146 -5.91 2.16 2.98
N THR A 147 -7.12 2.63 3.29
CA THR A 147 -8.32 2.41 2.47
C THR A 147 -8.19 3.05 1.10
N ASP A 148 -7.78 4.33 1.01
CA ASP A 148 -7.71 5.02 -0.28
C ASP A 148 -6.65 4.40 -1.22
N PRO A 149 -5.41 4.09 -0.77
CA PRO A 149 -4.45 3.39 -1.62
C PRO A 149 -4.92 1.99 -2.02
N ALA A 150 -5.63 1.26 -1.16
CA ALA A 150 -6.20 -0.03 -1.51
C ALA A 150 -7.29 0.09 -2.57
N GLN A 151 -8.19 1.07 -2.44
CA GLN A 151 -9.26 1.35 -3.38
C GLN A 151 -8.68 1.74 -4.75
N ALA A 152 -7.71 2.65 -4.79
CA ALA A 152 -7.07 3.06 -6.04
C ALA A 152 -6.34 1.89 -6.72
N LEU A 153 -5.64 1.03 -5.95
CA LEU A 153 -4.92 -0.11 -6.50
C LEU A 153 -5.86 -1.15 -7.14
N VAL A 154 -7.00 -1.46 -6.51
CA VAL A 154 -7.98 -2.39 -7.07
C VAL A 154 -8.74 -1.77 -8.25
N GLU A 155 -8.98 -0.45 -8.24
CA GLU A 155 -9.54 0.27 -9.38
C GLU A 155 -8.64 0.20 -10.61
N GLN A 156 -7.32 0.41 -10.43
CA GLN A 156 -6.34 0.23 -11.50
C GLN A 156 -6.28 -1.21 -12.02
N ALA A 157 -6.42 -2.19 -11.13
CA ALA A 157 -6.44 -3.59 -11.50
C ALA A 157 -7.76 -4.05 -12.15
N GLY A 158 -8.78 -3.20 -12.26
CA GLY A 158 -10.10 -3.59 -12.74
C GLY A 158 -10.91 -4.31 -11.65
N PRO A 159 -11.71 -3.57 -10.87
CA PRO A 159 -12.32 -4.08 -9.64
C PRO A 159 -13.45 -5.08 -9.92
N ALA A 160 -14.09 -5.00 -11.09
CA ALA A 160 -15.18 -5.88 -11.51
C ALA A 160 -14.70 -7.06 -12.39
N GLN A 161 -13.39 -7.29 -12.52
CA GLN A 161 -12.88 -8.42 -13.32
C GLN A 161 -13.08 -9.77 -12.62
N THR A 162 -13.00 -9.80 -11.30
CA THR A 162 -13.17 -11.03 -10.49
C THR A 162 -14.00 -10.75 -9.23
N PRO A 163 -14.77 -11.72 -8.71
CA PRO A 163 -15.47 -11.60 -7.43
C PRO A 163 -14.53 -11.25 -6.27
N GLU A 164 -13.29 -11.76 -6.28
CA GLU A 164 -12.31 -11.55 -5.23
C GLU A 164 -11.82 -10.09 -5.20
N ARG A 165 -11.56 -9.49 -6.36
CA ARG A 165 -11.24 -8.05 -6.49
C ARG A 165 -12.42 -7.20 -6.08
N PHE A 166 -13.62 -7.53 -6.58
CA PHE A 166 -14.85 -6.81 -6.27
C PHE A 166 -15.10 -6.78 -4.76
N LYS A 167 -14.90 -7.90 -4.06
CA LYS A 167 -15.05 -7.97 -2.61
C LYS A 167 -14.16 -6.96 -1.87
N ARG A 168 -12.89 -6.82 -2.25
CA ARG A 168 -11.97 -5.86 -1.61
C ARG A 168 -12.35 -4.43 -1.95
N TRP A 169 -12.69 -4.17 -3.20
CA TRP A 169 -13.14 -2.85 -3.65
C TRP A 169 -14.44 -2.43 -2.95
N PHE A 170 -15.44 -3.31 -2.89
CA PHE A 170 -16.68 -3.06 -2.16
C PHE A 170 -16.39 -2.73 -0.69
N PHE A 171 -15.53 -3.51 -0.04
CA PHE A 171 -15.15 -3.26 1.36
C PHE A 171 -14.47 -1.91 1.56
N THR A 172 -13.55 -1.51 0.68
CA THR A 172 -12.92 -0.19 0.78
C THR A 172 -13.94 0.93 0.55
N THR A 173 -14.85 0.77 -0.43
CA THR A 173 -15.88 1.77 -0.72
C THR A 173 -16.88 1.95 0.41
N LEU A 174 -17.21 0.89 1.17
CA LEU A 174 -18.08 1.00 2.35
C LEU A 174 -17.45 1.85 3.46
N LEU A 175 -16.12 1.83 3.58
CA LEU A 175 -15.38 2.55 4.61
C LEU A 175 -15.12 4.00 4.20
N SER A 176 -14.88 4.26 2.92
CA SER A 176 -14.72 5.61 2.37
C SER A 176 -16.05 6.34 2.12
N GLY A 177 -17.18 5.61 2.09
CA GLY A 177 -18.50 6.17 1.74
C GLY A 177 -18.77 6.27 0.23
N ASP A 178 -18.00 5.54 -0.57
CA ASP A 178 -18.06 5.48 -2.03
C ASP A 178 -18.92 4.30 -2.56
N GLU A 179 -19.71 3.65 -1.70
CA GLU A 179 -20.33 2.35 -2.01
C GLU A 179 -21.29 2.38 -3.20
N ASP A 180 -21.81 3.55 -3.58
CA ASP A 180 -22.72 3.72 -4.72
C ASP A 180 -22.09 3.24 -6.04
N ARG A 181 -20.78 3.46 -6.21
CA ARG A 181 -20.03 2.99 -7.39
C ARG A 181 -19.96 1.47 -7.43
N ALA A 182 -19.66 0.85 -6.30
CA ALA A 182 -19.58 -0.60 -6.20
C ALA A 182 -20.95 -1.28 -6.33
N CYS A 183 -21.99 -0.68 -5.75
CA CYS A 183 -23.36 -1.17 -5.91
C CYS A 183 -23.86 -1.07 -7.35
N ALA A 184 -23.54 0.01 -8.08
CA ALA A 184 -23.86 0.12 -9.51
C ALA A 184 -23.17 -1.00 -10.33
N SER A 185 -21.91 -1.30 -10.03
CA SER A 185 -21.19 -2.41 -10.66
C SER A 185 -21.83 -3.77 -10.37
N LEU A 186 -22.27 -4.02 -9.13
CA LEU A 186 -22.94 -5.26 -8.76
C LEU A 186 -24.29 -5.42 -9.43
N THR A 187 -25.07 -4.34 -9.58
CA THR A 187 -26.33 -4.37 -10.32
C THR A 187 -26.12 -4.76 -11.78
N ALA A 188 -25.07 -4.23 -12.42
CA ALA A 188 -24.73 -4.57 -13.80
C ALA A 188 -24.17 -6.00 -13.94
N ALA A 189 -23.46 -6.49 -12.93
CA ALA A 189 -22.83 -7.81 -12.91
C ALA A 189 -23.13 -8.56 -11.60
N PRO A 190 -24.33 -9.16 -11.43
CA PRO A 190 -24.73 -9.80 -10.17
C PRO A 190 -23.85 -10.98 -9.74
N HIS A 191 -23.11 -11.60 -10.66
CA HIS A 191 -22.20 -12.71 -10.38
C HIS A 191 -20.95 -12.29 -9.58
N LEU A 192 -20.70 -10.99 -9.39
CA LEU A 192 -19.58 -10.48 -8.60
C LEU A 192 -19.73 -10.77 -7.10
N SER A 193 -20.94 -11.06 -6.61
CA SER A 193 -21.17 -11.45 -5.23
C SER A 193 -22.37 -12.38 -5.09
N ASN A 194 -22.15 -13.51 -4.42
CA ASN A 194 -23.22 -14.43 -4.01
C ASN A 194 -23.75 -14.13 -2.59
N ASP A 195 -23.21 -13.12 -1.90
CA ASP A 195 -23.68 -12.73 -0.57
C ASP A 195 -25.00 -11.95 -0.69
N TYR A 196 -26.08 -12.54 -0.18
CA TYR A 196 -27.42 -11.94 -0.21
C TYR A 196 -27.47 -10.60 0.54
N ARG A 197 -26.69 -10.42 1.61
CA ARG A 197 -26.64 -9.16 2.37
C ARG A 197 -26.16 -8.01 1.48
N VAL A 198 -25.12 -8.27 0.68
CA VAL A 198 -24.56 -7.31 -0.28
C VAL A 198 -25.60 -6.97 -1.36
N ARG A 199 -26.31 -7.98 -1.90
CA ARG A 199 -27.32 -7.77 -2.95
C ARG A 199 -28.53 -6.99 -2.43
N ILE A 200 -29.00 -7.29 -1.22
CA ILE A 200 -30.09 -6.56 -0.54
C ILE A 200 -29.67 -5.11 -0.31
N PHE A 201 -28.51 -4.90 0.33
CA PHE A 201 -27.95 -3.57 0.59
C PHE A 201 -27.84 -2.74 -0.70
N CYS A 202 -27.22 -3.29 -1.75
CA CYS A 202 -27.04 -2.57 -2.99
C CYS A 202 -28.36 -2.32 -3.75
N SER A 203 -29.32 -3.24 -3.71
CA SER A 203 -30.64 -3.01 -4.35
C SER A 203 -31.35 -1.83 -3.69
N ALA A 204 -31.39 -1.79 -2.35
CA ALA A 204 -31.97 -0.69 -1.59
C ALA A 204 -31.22 0.64 -1.80
N ARG A 205 -29.88 0.63 -1.74
CA ARG A 205 -29.04 1.82 -2.02
C ARG A 205 -29.25 2.39 -3.43
N ARG A 206 -29.54 1.51 -4.40
CA ARG A 206 -29.86 1.90 -5.79
C ARG A 206 -31.32 2.31 -5.99
N GLY A 207 -32.14 2.31 -4.93
CA GLY A 207 -33.55 2.69 -4.94
C GLY A 207 -34.51 1.58 -5.39
N ASP A 208 -34.02 0.37 -5.61
CA ASP A 208 -34.83 -0.80 -5.95
C ASP A 208 -35.28 -1.53 -4.68
N TRP A 209 -36.13 -0.84 -3.90
CA TRP A 209 -36.73 -1.36 -2.68
C TRP A 209 -37.54 -2.65 -2.89
N PRO A 210 -38.35 -2.80 -3.96
CA PRO A 210 -39.08 -4.06 -4.19
C PRO A 210 -38.16 -5.27 -4.35
N THR A 211 -37.05 -5.12 -5.09
CA THR A 211 -36.06 -6.20 -5.21
C THR A 211 -35.37 -6.48 -3.88
N ALA A 212 -35.00 -5.44 -3.12
CA ALA A 212 -34.36 -5.62 -1.82
C ALA A 212 -35.25 -6.38 -0.82
N ALA A 213 -36.54 -6.01 -0.73
CA ALA A 213 -37.51 -6.67 0.13
C ALA A 213 -37.76 -8.13 -0.32
N LEU A 214 -37.93 -8.38 -1.62
CA LEU A 214 -38.08 -9.74 -2.15
C LEU A 214 -36.87 -10.62 -1.83
N LEU A 215 -35.65 -10.07 -1.97
CA LEU A 215 -34.42 -10.79 -1.64
C LEU A 215 -34.32 -11.09 -0.13
N LEU A 216 -34.74 -10.17 0.74
CA LEU A 216 -34.76 -10.38 2.18
C LEU A 216 -35.73 -11.51 2.57
N GLU A 217 -36.97 -11.46 2.07
CA GLU A 217 -37.98 -12.50 2.31
C GLU A 217 -37.55 -13.87 1.77
N ALA A 218 -36.97 -13.91 0.57
CA ALA A 218 -36.43 -15.14 0.01
C ALA A 218 -35.27 -15.69 0.83
N ALA A 219 -34.36 -14.82 1.31
CA ALA A 219 -33.24 -15.22 2.16
C ALA A 219 -33.71 -15.73 3.52
N HIS A 220 -34.79 -15.15 4.08
CA HIS A 220 -35.42 -15.63 5.29
C HIS A 220 -36.06 -17.01 5.10
N ALA A 221 -36.90 -17.17 4.07
CA ALA A 221 -37.63 -18.42 3.79
C ALA A 221 -36.71 -19.60 3.46
N LEU A 222 -35.54 -19.32 2.88
CA LEU A 222 -34.51 -20.32 2.54
C LEU A 222 -33.44 -20.48 3.63
N GLU A 223 -33.58 -19.82 4.78
CA GLU A 223 -32.64 -19.88 5.92
C GLU A 223 -31.19 -19.54 5.52
N LEU A 224 -31.01 -18.56 4.63
CA LEU A 224 -29.69 -18.19 4.07
C LEU A 224 -28.92 -17.19 4.95
N LEU A 225 -29.57 -16.57 5.93
CA LEU A 225 -29.03 -15.53 6.80
C LEU A 225 -29.29 -15.83 8.27
N SER A 226 -28.38 -15.41 9.14
CA SER A 226 -28.58 -15.51 10.58
C SER A 226 -29.71 -14.58 11.05
N LYS A 227 -30.25 -14.84 12.25
CA LYS A 227 -31.29 -13.99 12.83
C LYS A 227 -30.80 -12.55 13.05
N GLU A 228 -29.55 -12.39 13.45
CA GLU A 228 -28.91 -11.09 13.66
C GLU A 228 -28.81 -10.31 12.34
N GLU A 229 -28.42 -10.99 11.26
CA GLU A 229 -28.32 -10.40 9.92
C GLU A 229 -29.68 -9.99 9.36
N LEU A 230 -30.70 -10.85 9.53
CA LEU A 230 -32.08 -10.55 9.14
C LEU A 230 -32.61 -9.34 9.89
N ASN A 231 -32.44 -9.28 11.21
CA ASN A 231 -32.89 -8.14 12.03
C ASN A 231 -32.22 -6.83 11.60
N LEU A 232 -30.92 -6.86 11.28
CA LEU A 232 -30.19 -5.68 10.83
C LEU A 232 -30.67 -5.20 9.46
N LEU A 233 -30.87 -6.12 8.51
CA LEU A 233 -31.36 -5.77 7.17
C LEU A 233 -32.82 -5.32 7.18
N ASP A 234 -33.66 -5.90 8.02
CA ASP A 234 -35.07 -5.50 8.16
C ASP A 234 -35.16 -4.07 8.69
N ARG A 235 -34.36 -3.71 9.71
CA ARG A 235 -34.26 -2.32 10.17
C ARG A 235 -33.76 -1.36 9.11
N PHE A 236 -32.80 -1.80 8.29
CA PHE A 236 -32.28 -1.02 7.18
C PHE A 236 -33.33 -0.79 6.08
N LEU A 237 -34.19 -1.78 5.78
CA LEU A 237 -35.23 -1.64 4.76
C LEU A 237 -36.49 -0.93 5.27
N ASN A 238 -36.81 -1.06 6.56
CA ASN A 238 -38.06 -0.60 7.15
C ASN A 238 -37.84 0.35 8.35
N PRO A 239 -37.11 1.47 8.21
CA PRO A 239 -36.75 2.33 9.34
C PRO A 239 -37.97 2.82 10.14
N ASP A 240 -39.07 3.16 9.46
CA ASP A 240 -40.31 3.66 10.07
C ASP A 240 -40.95 2.66 11.06
N VAL A 241 -40.76 1.36 10.83
CA VAL A 241 -41.30 0.29 11.69
C VAL A 241 -40.53 0.22 13.01
N PHE A 242 -39.27 0.66 13.01
CA PHE A 242 -38.33 0.47 14.11
C PHE A 242 -37.92 1.76 14.83
N GLU A 243 -38.56 2.90 14.56
CA GLU A 243 -38.24 4.20 15.20
C GLU A 243 -38.20 4.13 16.74
N LEU A 244 -39.10 3.34 17.35
CA LEU A 244 -39.21 3.17 18.80
C LEU A 244 -38.70 1.80 19.29
N ALA A 245 -38.05 1.03 18.41
CA ALA A 245 -37.52 -0.25 18.78
C ALA A 245 -36.25 -0.09 19.64
N PRO A 246 -36.00 -1.00 20.59
CA PRO A 246 -34.74 -1.00 21.33
C PRO A 246 -33.55 -1.19 20.36
N PRO A 247 -32.36 -0.65 20.66
CA PRO A 247 -31.20 -0.76 19.79
C PRO A 247 -30.77 -2.22 19.61
N LEU A 248 -30.11 -2.51 18.48
CA LEU A 248 -29.59 -3.84 18.22
C LEU A 248 -28.38 -4.15 19.13
N PRO A 249 -28.18 -5.43 19.49
CA PRO A 249 -26.94 -5.85 20.15
C PRO A 249 -25.72 -5.52 19.28
N LEU A 250 -24.73 -4.84 19.85
CA LEU A 250 -23.51 -4.46 19.14
C LEU A 250 -22.69 -5.72 18.77
N PRO A 251 -22.27 -5.87 17.50
CA PRO A 251 -21.41 -6.98 17.10
C PRO A 251 -19.99 -6.79 17.67
N SER A 252 -19.40 -7.89 18.14
CA SER A 252 -18.02 -7.86 18.67
C SER A 252 -16.94 -7.80 17.57
N LYS A 253 -17.26 -8.31 16.37
CA LYS A 253 -16.37 -8.35 15.20
C LYS A 253 -17.18 -8.07 13.93
N PRO A 254 -17.64 -6.82 13.71
CA PRO A 254 -18.37 -6.47 12.50
C PRO A 254 -17.50 -6.69 11.26
N ASP A 255 -18.10 -7.16 10.17
CA ASP A 255 -17.52 -7.00 8.83
C ASP A 255 -17.83 -5.58 8.29
N PRO A 256 -17.18 -5.10 7.21
CA PRO A 256 -17.40 -3.76 6.69
C PRO A 256 -18.86 -3.45 6.32
N LEU A 257 -19.60 -4.45 5.80
CA LEU A 257 -21.01 -4.26 5.46
C LEU A 257 -21.86 -4.09 6.71
N THR A 258 -21.63 -4.93 7.73
CA THR A 258 -22.29 -4.82 9.03
C THR A 258 -22.01 -3.45 9.64
N PHE A 259 -20.75 -3.01 9.64
CA PHE A 259 -20.36 -1.69 10.14
C PHE A 259 -21.12 -0.56 9.43
N ARG A 260 -21.17 -0.59 8.08
CA ARG A 260 -21.91 0.40 7.29
C ARG A 260 -23.42 0.34 7.55
N LEU A 261 -24.00 -0.86 7.68
CA LEU A 261 -25.42 -1.03 8.00
C LEU A 261 -25.78 -0.37 9.33
N PHE A 262 -24.99 -0.61 10.39
CA PHE A 262 -25.17 0.03 11.70
C PHE A 262 -25.13 1.57 11.61
N GLU A 263 -24.21 2.12 10.82
CA GLU A 263 -24.17 3.56 10.54
C GLU A 263 -25.44 4.04 9.81
N THR A 264 -25.93 3.30 8.81
CA THR A 264 -27.12 3.68 8.04
C THR A 264 -28.43 3.63 8.81
N ILE A 265 -28.54 2.78 9.84
CA ILE A 265 -29.72 2.72 10.71
C ILE A 265 -29.66 3.71 11.89
N GLY A 266 -28.62 4.55 11.95
CA GLY A 266 -28.46 5.53 13.03
C GLY A 266 -27.91 4.96 14.34
N GLU A 267 -27.32 3.76 14.32
CA GLU A 267 -26.70 3.10 15.47
C GLU A 267 -25.17 2.88 15.22
N PRO A 268 -24.37 3.94 14.94
CA PRO A 268 -22.99 3.77 14.50
C PRO A 268 -22.11 3.07 15.56
N LEU A 269 -21.22 2.21 15.08
CA LEU A 269 -20.31 1.45 15.95
C LEU A 269 -19.09 2.29 16.35
N PRO A 270 -18.65 2.27 17.62
CA PRO A 270 -17.41 2.91 18.01
C PRO A 270 -16.20 2.19 17.36
N THR A 271 -15.33 2.95 16.69
CA THR A 271 -14.18 2.42 15.93
C THR A 271 -12.94 2.16 16.79
N ALA A 272 -12.82 2.84 17.94
CA ALA A 272 -11.67 2.73 18.85
C ALA A 272 -11.35 1.27 19.24
N PRO A 273 -12.31 0.42 19.66
CA PRO A 273 -12.05 -0.99 19.96
C PRO A 273 -11.93 -1.89 18.72
N LEU A 274 -12.35 -1.41 17.55
CA LEU A 274 -12.36 -2.19 16.31
C LEU A 274 -10.97 -2.25 15.66
N PRO A 275 -10.71 -3.23 14.77
CA PRO A 275 -9.47 -3.28 14.00
C PRO A 275 -9.20 -1.99 13.20
N ARG A 276 -7.92 -1.72 12.90
CA ARG A 276 -7.47 -0.46 12.27
C ARG A 276 -8.17 -0.14 10.94
N VAL A 277 -8.60 -1.17 10.22
CA VAL A 277 -9.37 -1.01 8.96
C VAL A 277 -10.56 -0.05 9.10
N PHE A 278 -11.21 -0.01 10.27
CA PHE A 278 -12.38 0.85 10.51
C PHE A 278 -12.01 2.30 10.85
N ALA A 279 -10.74 2.59 11.18
CA ALA A 279 -10.33 3.95 11.55
C ALA A 279 -10.50 4.94 10.37
N ALA A 280 -10.36 4.47 9.12
CA ALA A 280 -10.56 5.31 7.95
C ALA A 280 -11.99 5.87 7.84
N ALA A 281 -12.99 5.15 8.37
CA ALA A 281 -14.39 5.60 8.31
C ALA A 281 -14.63 6.89 9.13
N ASP A 282 -13.84 7.11 10.18
CA ASP A 282 -13.92 8.29 11.03
C ASP A 282 -13.19 9.50 10.43
N LEU A 283 -12.43 9.35 9.34
CA LEU A 283 -11.82 10.50 8.67
C LEU A 283 -12.83 11.34 7.87
N ARG A 284 -14.04 10.81 7.66
CA ARG A 284 -15.12 11.51 6.95
C ARG A 284 -15.69 12.63 7.81
N ASP A 285 -16.27 13.64 7.16
CA ASP A 285 -16.87 14.81 7.83
C ASP A 285 -18.13 14.48 8.66
N VAL A 286 -18.65 13.26 8.55
CA VAL A 286 -19.78 12.77 9.35
C VAL A 286 -19.36 12.43 10.79
N ALA A 287 -18.08 12.19 11.03
CA ALA A 287 -17.57 11.87 12.35
C ALA A 287 -17.27 13.15 13.15
N GLY A 288 -17.40 13.06 14.48
CA GLY A 288 -17.00 14.15 15.35
C GLY A 288 -15.48 14.36 15.34
N TRP A 289 -15.04 15.62 15.48
CA TRP A 289 -13.62 16.00 15.40
C TRP A 289 -12.68 15.19 16.31
N LYS A 290 -13.14 14.79 17.51
CA LYS A 290 -12.36 13.90 18.39
C LYS A 290 -12.07 12.54 17.73
N ALA A 291 -13.07 11.93 17.10
CA ALA A 291 -12.92 10.64 16.43
C ALA A 291 -12.01 10.77 15.19
N GLN A 292 -12.15 11.86 14.43
CA GLN A 292 -11.25 12.19 13.32
C GLN A 292 -9.79 12.27 13.78
N LEU A 293 -9.51 12.97 14.87
CA LEU A 293 -8.15 13.09 15.43
C LEU A 293 -7.61 11.73 15.88
N GLU A 294 -8.37 10.97 16.68
CA GLU A 294 -7.93 9.65 17.16
C GLU A 294 -7.68 8.66 16.00
N ALA A 295 -8.52 8.70 14.98
CA ALA A 295 -8.34 7.92 13.75
C ALA A 295 -7.09 8.36 12.98
N ALA A 296 -6.90 9.67 12.80
CA ALA A 296 -5.76 10.23 12.07
C ALA A 296 -4.43 9.89 12.74
N GLU A 297 -4.34 10.01 14.07
CA GLU A 297 -3.16 9.58 14.84
C GLU A 297 -2.90 8.08 14.67
N ARG A 298 -3.97 7.27 14.79
CA ARG A 298 -3.89 5.81 14.68
C ARG A 298 -3.40 5.35 13.31
N LEU A 299 -3.83 6.04 12.24
CA LEU A 299 -3.45 5.76 10.86
C LEU A 299 -2.07 6.33 10.51
N THR A 300 -1.70 7.51 11.05
CA THR A 300 -0.37 8.10 10.87
C THR A 300 0.71 7.22 11.52
N ARG A 301 0.47 6.73 12.74
CA ARG A 301 1.36 5.76 13.41
C ARG A 301 1.53 4.46 12.62
N ALA A 302 0.53 4.09 11.81
CA ALA A 302 0.57 2.93 10.95
C ALA A 302 1.28 3.19 9.60
N GLY A 303 1.59 4.45 9.27
CA GLY A 303 2.04 4.86 7.93
C GLY A 303 0.93 4.86 6.88
N ALA A 304 -0.35 4.78 7.28
CA ALA A 304 -1.49 4.75 6.38
C ALA A 304 -2.04 6.14 6.03
N LEU A 305 -1.74 7.16 6.86
CA LEU A 305 -2.13 8.55 6.64
C LEU A 305 -0.88 9.43 6.51
N ASN A 306 -0.91 10.38 5.58
CA ASN A 306 0.18 11.36 5.42
C ASN A 306 0.21 12.32 6.63
N PRO A 307 1.38 12.58 7.25
CA PRO A 307 1.50 13.50 8.38
C PRO A 307 0.92 14.90 8.14
N ASN A 308 0.92 15.41 6.90
CA ASN A 308 0.32 16.71 6.58
C ASN A 308 -1.20 16.71 6.74
N GLN A 309 -1.87 15.58 6.52
CA GLN A 309 -3.32 15.48 6.75
C GLN A 309 -3.63 15.52 8.25
N LEU A 310 -2.80 14.85 9.07
CA LEU A 310 -2.88 14.94 10.53
C LEU A 310 -2.66 16.38 11.01
N LEU A 311 -1.65 17.06 10.46
CA LEU A 311 -1.37 18.46 10.76
C LEU A 311 -2.57 19.36 10.45
N GLY A 312 -3.21 19.16 9.30
CA GLY A 312 -4.44 19.88 8.95
C GLY A 312 -5.55 19.70 9.99
N LEU A 313 -5.77 18.48 10.49
CA LEU A 313 -6.77 18.20 11.53
C LEU A 313 -6.39 18.81 12.89
N TYR A 314 -5.11 18.80 13.25
CA TYR A 314 -4.62 19.39 14.49
C TYR A 314 -4.74 20.92 14.50
N THR A 315 -4.62 21.56 13.34
CA THR A 315 -4.64 23.03 13.21
C THR A 315 -6.04 23.59 12.92
N GLU A 316 -7.02 22.74 12.62
CA GLU A 316 -8.36 23.16 12.19
C GLU A 316 -9.09 24.00 13.27
N ARG A 317 -8.97 23.62 14.55
CA ARG A 317 -9.74 24.22 15.65
C ARG A 317 -8.93 24.27 16.94
N ARG A 318 -9.34 25.12 17.88
CA ARG A 318 -8.75 25.11 19.24
C ARG A 318 -9.19 23.86 20.00
N PRO A 319 -8.34 23.31 20.89
CA PRO A 319 -8.70 22.18 21.74
C PRO A 319 -10.04 22.41 22.44
N ALA A 320 -10.94 21.43 22.34
CA ALA A 320 -12.29 21.55 22.89
C ALA A 320 -12.36 21.27 24.41
N ALA A 321 -11.36 20.57 24.95
CA ALA A 321 -11.24 20.22 26.36
C ALA A 321 -9.76 20.01 26.73
N SER A 322 -9.48 19.58 27.96
CA SER A 322 -8.16 19.09 28.39
C SER A 322 -8.13 17.56 28.38
N GLY A 323 -6.95 16.97 28.26
CA GLY A 323 -6.74 15.53 28.37
C GLY A 323 -6.58 14.81 27.02
N GLY A 324 -5.61 13.89 26.97
CA GLY A 324 -5.47 12.93 25.88
C GLY A 324 -5.14 13.60 24.54
N VAL A 325 -6.00 13.41 23.54
CA VAL A 325 -5.83 14.00 22.20
C VAL A 325 -5.79 15.52 22.24
N TRP A 326 -6.51 16.15 23.16
CA TRP A 326 -6.57 17.61 23.24
C TRP A 326 -5.26 18.24 23.73
N ASP A 327 -4.57 17.58 24.65
CA ASP A 327 -3.26 18.05 25.14
C ASP A 327 -2.22 17.97 24.01
N ARG A 328 -2.29 16.93 23.16
CA ARG A 328 -1.42 16.82 21.98
C ARG A 328 -1.69 17.90 20.96
N VAL A 329 -2.95 18.21 20.69
CA VAL A 329 -3.34 19.34 19.81
C VAL A 329 -2.84 20.66 20.40
N ALA A 330 -3.01 20.88 21.71
CA ALA A 330 -2.56 22.11 22.38
C ALA A 330 -1.03 22.28 22.30
N ALA A 331 -0.28 21.21 22.57
CA ALA A 331 1.17 21.20 22.50
C ALA A 331 1.68 21.49 21.08
N LEU A 332 1.08 20.85 20.06
CA LEU A 332 1.45 21.11 18.66
C LEU A 332 1.16 22.55 18.26
N GLN A 333 -0.04 23.06 18.53
CA GLN A 333 -0.40 24.44 18.19
C GLN A 333 0.47 25.48 18.91
N SER A 334 0.91 25.19 20.14
CA SER A 334 1.82 26.06 20.88
C SER A 334 3.21 26.06 20.27
N PHE A 335 3.69 24.89 19.84
CA PHE A 335 4.95 24.75 19.11
C PHE A 335 4.92 25.45 17.75
N GLU A 336 3.84 25.32 16.97
CA GLU A 336 3.71 26.02 15.68
C GLU A 336 3.74 27.55 15.84
N LYS A 337 3.06 28.09 16.86
CA LYS A 337 3.15 29.53 17.17
C LYS A 337 4.56 29.97 17.51
N ALA A 338 5.31 29.15 18.26
CA ALA A 338 6.72 29.42 18.55
C ALA A 338 7.59 29.36 17.29
N LEU A 339 7.31 28.44 16.36
CA LEU A 339 7.98 28.43 15.06
C LEU A 339 7.67 29.69 14.23
N GLU A 340 6.43 30.16 14.24
CA GLU A 340 6.00 31.38 13.54
C GLU A 340 6.67 32.64 14.09
N SER A 341 6.94 32.71 15.41
CA SER A 341 7.62 33.85 16.02
C SER A 341 9.08 33.99 15.58
N ASN A 342 9.68 32.93 15.02
CA ASN A 342 11.10 32.83 14.67
C ASN A 342 12.05 33.13 15.85
N ASP A 343 11.58 32.98 17.10
CA ASP A 343 12.40 33.11 18.29
C ASP A 343 12.93 31.74 18.74
N SER A 344 14.25 31.56 18.66
CA SER A 344 14.90 30.31 19.06
C SER A 344 14.67 29.95 20.54
N ALA A 345 14.46 30.93 21.43
CA ALA A 345 14.20 30.68 22.84
C ALA A 345 12.76 30.19 23.08
N GLU A 346 11.79 30.75 22.37
CA GLU A 346 10.40 30.29 22.43
C GLU A 346 10.27 28.86 21.88
N ILE A 347 10.92 28.57 20.74
CA ILE A 347 10.95 27.22 20.14
C ILE A 347 11.61 26.23 21.10
N ALA A 348 12.76 26.60 21.70
CA ALA A 348 13.46 25.76 22.66
C ALA A 348 12.61 25.42 23.89
N THR A 349 11.71 26.32 24.29
CA THR A 349 10.79 26.11 25.42
C THR A 349 9.64 25.16 25.03
N ALA A 350 9.08 25.29 23.83
CA ALA A 350 7.94 24.48 23.37
C ALA A 350 8.32 23.08 22.87
N LEU A 351 9.55 22.90 22.35
CA LEU A 351 9.99 21.67 21.70
C LEU A 351 9.90 20.40 22.58
N PRO A 352 10.34 20.41 23.86
CA PRO A 352 10.25 19.22 24.71
C PRO A 352 8.82 18.76 24.97
N GLU A 353 7.89 19.71 25.16
CA GLU A 353 6.48 19.41 25.45
C GLU A 353 5.80 18.75 24.24
N VAL A 354 5.93 19.34 23.05
CA VAL A 354 5.36 18.75 21.84
C VAL A 354 6.00 17.41 21.51
N TRP A 355 7.31 17.27 21.74
CA TRP A 355 8.01 16.01 21.50
C TRP A 355 7.48 14.89 22.39
N GLN A 356 7.33 15.14 23.69
CA GLN A 356 6.73 14.17 24.61
C GLN A 356 5.28 13.84 24.24
N ALA A 357 4.50 14.84 23.81
CA ALA A 357 3.14 14.64 23.32
C ALA A 357 3.12 13.68 22.11
N MET A 358 4.03 13.86 21.15
CA MET A 358 4.14 13.00 19.97
C MET A 358 4.64 11.59 20.32
N GLN A 359 5.62 11.47 21.23
CA GLN A 359 6.09 10.18 21.75
C GLN A 359 4.96 9.39 22.40
N SER A 360 4.13 10.04 23.23
CA SER A 360 3.01 9.37 23.92
C SER A 360 1.97 8.75 22.98
N ALA A 361 1.88 9.27 21.74
CA ALA A 361 0.99 8.76 20.70
C ALA A 361 1.68 7.87 19.67
N GLY A 362 3.02 7.80 19.67
CA GLY A 362 3.82 7.10 18.66
C GLY A 362 3.86 7.83 17.30
N LEU A 363 3.95 9.17 17.34
CA LEU A 363 3.90 10.07 16.18
C LEU A 363 5.26 10.74 15.89
N GLU A 364 6.34 10.26 16.50
CA GLU A 364 7.69 10.87 16.42
C GLU A 364 8.19 11.03 14.99
N ILE A 365 7.96 10.02 14.14
CA ILE A 365 8.37 10.06 12.73
C ILE A 365 7.54 11.07 11.95
N GLY A 366 6.22 11.10 12.16
CA GLY A 366 5.36 12.09 11.52
C GLY A 366 5.74 13.51 11.92
N PHE A 367 6.09 13.72 13.18
CA PHE A 367 6.61 15.01 13.65
C PHE A 367 7.95 15.37 13.01
N ALA A 368 8.90 14.43 12.97
CA ALA A 368 10.20 14.65 12.34
C ALA A 368 10.06 14.96 10.84
N ASP A 369 9.21 14.24 10.11
CA ASP A 369 8.93 14.47 8.70
C ASP A 369 8.38 15.89 8.42
N LEU A 370 7.56 16.41 9.33
CA LEU A 370 6.96 17.75 9.20
C LEU A 370 7.92 18.88 9.58
N PHE A 371 8.66 18.71 10.68
CA PHE A 371 9.30 19.85 11.37
C PHE A 371 10.83 19.80 11.43
N ALA A 372 11.50 18.69 11.07
CA ALA A 372 12.97 18.61 11.15
C ALA A 372 13.68 19.68 10.31
N GLU A 373 13.19 19.97 9.10
CA GLU A 373 13.80 20.99 8.24
C GLU A 373 13.62 22.41 8.82
N ALA A 374 12.48 22.67 9.48
CA ALA A 374 12.25 23.95 10.16
C ALA A 374 13.17 24.10 11.37
N LEU A 375 13.31 23.05 12.19
CA LEU A 375 14.21 23.02 13.35
C LEU A 375 15.67 23.24 12.95
N ALA A 376 16.10 22.67 11.83
CA ALA A 376 17.46 22.78 11.30
C ALA A 376 17.94 24.21 10.98
N ARG A 377 17.03 25.19 10.97
CA ARG A 377 17.30 26.62 10.71
C ARG A 377 17.72 27.39 11.96
N PHE A 378 17.46 26.84 13.14
CA PHE A 378 17.74 27.49 14.42
C PHE A 378 18.99 26.91 15.08
N GLN A 379 19.65 27.73 15.91
CA GLN A 379 20.80 27.29 16.69
C GLN A 379 20.37 27.10 18.13
N PHE A 380 20.32 25.84 18.56
CA PHE A 380 20.02 25.46 19.92
C PHE A 380 21.30 25.14 20.69
N GLU A 381 21.23 25.18 22.02
CA GLU A 381 22.32 24.80 22.91
C GLU A 381 21.89 23.69 23.88
N GLY A 382 22.87 22.99 24.46
CA GLY A 382 22.66 22.01 25.51
C GLY A 382 21.73 20.85 25.10
N GLU A 383 20.78 20.51 25.97
CA GLU A 383 19.87 19.37 25.78
C GLU A 383 18.89 19.58 24.61
N ILE A 384 18.51 20.83 24.33
CA ILE A 384 17.61 21.15 23.21
C ILE A 384 18.31 20.92 21.88
N ALA A 385 19.61 21.26 21.77
CA ALA A 385 20.40 20.93 20.59
C ALA A 385 20.48 19.43 20.35
N ALA A 386 20.67 18.65 21.42
CA ALA A 386 20.67 17.19 21.34
C ALA A 386 19.30 16.63 20.93
N LEU A 387 18.21 17.18 21.46
CA LEU A 387 16.85 16.79 21.09
C LEU A 387 16.55 17.11 19.63
N ALA A 388 16.75 18.36 19.19
CA ALA A 388 16.53 18.79 17.82
C ALA A 388 17.33 17.94 16.82
N TRP A 389 18.61 17.67 17.13
CA TRP A 389 19.45 16.82 16.29
C TRP A 389 18.93 15.37 16.21
N ARG A 390 18.45 14.78 17.32
CA ARG A 390 17.84 13.44 17.30
C ARG A 390 16.55 13.41 16.47
N ILE A 391 15.75 14.48 16.48
CA ILE A 391 14.57 14.63 15.63
C ILE A 391 14.98 14.70 14.15
N GLU A 392 16.00 15.48 13.81
CA GLU A 392 16.52 15.56 12.44
C GLU A 392 17.04 14.19 11.93
N LEU A 393 17.61 13.36 12.79
CA LEU A 393 18.06 12.01 12.44
C LEU A 393 16.91 11.03 12.14
N LEU A 394 15.68 11.35 12.52
CA LEU A 394 14.49 10.54 12.21
C LEU A 394 13.83 10.94 10.89
N ALA A 395 14.17 12.12 10.36
CA ALA A 395 13.61 12.70 9.14
C ALA A 395 14.42 12.31 7.88
N PRO A 396 13.91 12.57 6.66
CA PRO A 396 14.64 12.30 5.43
C PRO A 396 16.00 13.01 5.30
N SER A 397 16.20 14.11 6.02
CA SER A 397 17.45 14.88 6.07
C SER A 397 18.51 14.32 7.03
N TYR A 398 18.33 13.12 7.59
CA TYR A 398 19.21 12.54 8.61
C TYR A 398 20.70 12.55 8.24
N GLU A 399 21.05 12.28 6.98
CA GLU A 399 22.45 12.26 6.52
C GLU A 399 23.07 13.66 6.58
N ILE A 400 22.33 14.70 6.21
CA ILE A 400 22.79 16.09 6.31
C ILE A 400 22.95 16.50 7.77
N ALA A 401 21.95 16.18 8.60
CA ALA A 401 21.96 16.48 10.03
C ALA A 401 23.16 15.85 10.77
N SER A 402 23.59 14.67 10.33
CA SER A 402 24.73 13.95 10.92
C SER A 402 26.04 14.74 10.96
N HIS A 403 26.22 15.72 10.07
CA HIS A 403 27.43 16.55 10.01
C HIS A 403 27.47 17.65 11.09
N ARG A 404 26.35 17.89 11.78
CA ARG A 404 26.20 18.92 12.82
C ARG A 404 25.97 18.30 14.20
N SER A 405 26.81 17.32 14.56
CA SER A 405 26.70 16.64 15.86
C SER A 405 26.77 17.64 17.03
N PRO A 406 25.84 17.57 18.00
CA PRO A 406 25.75 18.53 19.10
C PRO A 406 26.83 18.34 20.16
N ASP A 407 27.41 17.14 20.26
CA ASP A 407 28.49 16.82 21.21
C ASP A 407 29.42 15.72 20.66
N GLN A 408 30.46 15.40 21.43
CA GLN A 408 31.44 14.35 21.10
C GLN A 408 31.24 13.06 21.92
N LYS A 409 30.03 12.80 22.44
CA LYS A 409 29.75 11.56 23.16
C LYS A 409 29.81 10.36 22.21
N ALA A 410 30.16 9.19 22.74
CA ALA A 410 30.32 7.98 21.93
C ALA A 410 29.04 7.61 21.16
N GLU A 411 27.87 7.78 21.78
CA GLU A 411 26.57 7.54 21.15
C GLU A 411 26.27 8.51 20.01
N THR A 412 26.44 9.82 20.23
CA THR A 412 26.28 10.86 19.20
C THR A 412 27.18 10.60 17.99
N LEU A 413 28.46 10.28 18.24
CA LEU A 413 29.41 9.98 17.18
C LEU A 413 29.02 8.71 16.40
N PHE A 414 28.50 7.70 17.09
CA PHE A 414 28.03 6.47 16.45
C PHE A 414 26.79 6.73 15.59
N LEU A 415 25.80 7.46 16.09
CA LEU A 415 24.59 7.84 15.35
C LEU A 415 24.93 8.67 14.10
N ALA A 416 25.87 9.62 14.23
CA ALA A 416 26.37 10.38 13.10
C ALA A 416 27.06 9.48 12.06
N ALA A 417 27.92 8.56 12.50
CA ALA A 417 28.57 7.60 11.62
C ALA A 417 27.56 6.66 10.94
N LEU A 418 26.52 6.22 11.64
CA LEU A 418 25.43 5.41 11.10
C LEU A 418 24.67 6.16 10.01
N ALA A 419 24.27 7.41 10.27
CA ALA A 419 23.63 8.26 9.30
C ALA A 419 24.48 8.49 8.03
N GLN A 420 25.80 8.59 8.18
CA GLN A 420 26.76 8.77 7.06
C GLN A 420 27.11 7.47 6.32
N GLY A 421 26.53 6.32 6.68
CA GLY A 421 26.91 5.02 6.10
C GLY A 421 28.32 4.55 6.51
N ARG A 422 28.83 5.04 7.64
CA ARG A 422 30.16 4.74 8.18
C ARG A 422 30.13 3.88 9.44
N ALA A 423 28.96 3.38 9.88
CA ALA A 423 28.84 2.55 11.08
C ALA A 423 29.73 1.30 11.05
N GLY A 424 30.05 0.76 9.86
CA GLY A 424 30.98 -0.37 9.71
C GLY A 424 32.39 -0.11 10.25
N SER A 425 32.81 1.16 10.39
CA SER A 425 34.12 1.48 11.00
C SER A 425 34.19 1.17 12.50
N TYR A 426 33.05 0.93 13.14
CA TYR A 426 32.95 0.52 14.54
C TYR A 426 32.91 -1.01 14.71
N ALA A 427 32.93 -1.77 13.60
CA ALA A 427 33.02 -3.22 13.62
C ALA A 427 34.49 -3.67 13.68
N PRO A 428 34.84 -4.69 14.48
CA PRO A 428 36.18 -5.26 14.50
C PRO A 428 36.60 -5.71 13.09
N ARG A 429 37.80 -5.30 12.65
CA ARG A 429 38.39 -5.82 11.42
C ARG A 429 39.23 -7.04 11.77
N LEU A 430 38.91 -8.16 11.15
CA LEU A 430 39.78 -9.33 11.14
C LEU A 430 40.88 -9.08 10.14
N VAL A 431 42.12 -9.00 10.62
CA VAL A 431 43.29 -8.89 9.75
C VAL A 431 44.02 -10.21 9.80
N ALA A 432 44.33 -10.75 8.62
CA ALA A 432 45.14 -11.95 8.52
C ALA A 432 46.50 -11.67 9.18
N SER A 433 46.88 -12.50 10.15
CA SER A 433 48.26 -12.53 10.66
C SER A 433 49.23 -12.67 9.49
N GLU A 434 50.38 -11.99 9.55
CA GLU A 434 51.47 -12.11 8.57
C GLU A 434 51.94 -13.57 8.39
N ASP A 435 51.73 -14.41 9.40
CA ASP A 435 52.09 -15.83 9.41
C ASP A 435 50.93 -16.75 8.95
N GLY A 436 49.76 -16.20 8.60
CA GLY A 436 48.61 -16.94 8.04
C GLY A 436 47.89 -17.89 9.01
N THR A 437 48.26 -17.90 10.30
CA THR A 437 47.79 -18.91 11.28
C THR A 437 46.60 -18.49 12.14
N ALA A 438 46.32 -17.18 12.26
CA ALA A 438 45.13 -16.65 12.93
C ALA A 438 44.75 -15.26 12.42
N ALA A 439 43.45 -14.93 12.38
CA ALA A 439 43.00 -13.57 12.16
C ALA A 439 42.99 -12.83 13.50
N GLU A 440 43.81 -11.80 13.66
CA GLU A 440 43.79 -10.96 14.85
C GLU A 440 42.78 -9.82 14.67
N ALA A 441 41.97 -9.57 15.70
CA ALA A 441 41.06 -8.44 15.72
C ALA A 441 41.88 -7.16 15.93
N GLN A 442 41.89 -6.26 14.94
CA GLN A 442 42.56 -4.98 15.10
C GLN A 442 41.90 -4.16 16.22
N PRO A 443 42.69 -3.53 17.12
CA PRO A 443 42.16 -2.63 18.13
C PRO A 443 41.38 -1.48 17.47
N LEU A 444 40.10 -1.32 17.85
CA LEU A 444 39.27 -0.27 17.31
C LEU A 444 39.62 1.09 17.95
N PRO A 445 39.71 2.18 17.16
CA PRO A 445 39.93 3.51 17.71
C PRO A 445 38.81 3.94 18.66
N ARG A 446 37.58 3.52 18.37
CA ARG A 446 36.40 3.73 19.22
C ARG A 446 35.47 2.51 19.13
N PRO A 447 35.14 1.84 20.25
CA PRO A 447 34.17 0.76 20.25
C PRO A 447 32.75 1.29 20.07
N ALA A 448 31.83 0.42 19.63
CA ALA A 448 30.41 0.74 19.60
C ALA A 448 29.86 0.96 21.03
N PRO A 449 28.96 1.93 21.24
CA PRO A 449 28.52 2.36 22.57
C PRO A 449 27.63 1.35 23.32
N SER A 450 27.05 0.36 22.63
CA SER A 450 26.16 -0.64 23.22
C SER A 450 26.18 -1.95 22.43
N PRO A 451 25.67 -3.08 22.97
CA PRO A 451 25.54 -4.34 22.23
C PRO A 451 24.68 -4.21 20.96
N LEU A 452 23.61 -3.40 21.03
CA LEU A 452 22.79 -3.07 19.88
C LEU A 452 23.61 -2.34 18.81
N ALA A 453 24.32 -1.28 19.19
CA ALA A 453 25.17 -0.51 18.28
C ALA A 453 26.30 -1.37 17.69
N HIS A 454 26.86 -2.31 18.46
CA HIS A 454 27.86 -3.26 17.96
C HIS A 454 27.30 -4.16 16.86
N SER A 455 26.08 -4.67 17.05
CA SER A 455 25.42 -5.53 16.06
C SER A 455 25.02 -4.77 14.79
N ILE A 456 24.59 -3.51 14.96
CA ILE A 456 24.40 -2.59 13.84
C ILE A 456 25.73 -2.39 13.10
N ALA A 457 26.82 -2.07 13.81
CA ALA A 457 28.14 -1.89 13.20
C ALA A 457 28.58 -3.11 12.40
N LEU A 458 28.40 -4.32 12.94
CA LEU A 458 28.69 -5.57 12.23
C LEU A 458 27.85 -5.70 10.94
N GLY A 459 26.56 -5.36 10.97
CA GLY A 459 25.71 -5.40 9.77
C GLY A 459 26.12 -4.41 8.67
N PHE A 460 26.71 -3.28 9.07
CA PHE A 460 27.28 -2.27 8.16
C PHE A 460 28.76 -2.53 7.80
N SER A 461 29.37 -3.60 8.31
CA SER A 461 30.73 -3.98 7.94
C SER A 461 30.75 -4.61 6.54
N ASP A 462 31.74 -4.26 5.72
CA ASP A 462 31.92 -4.85 4.38
C ASP A 462 32.36 -6.32 4.43
N ALA A 463 32.87 -6.77 5.57
CA ALA A 463 33.21 -8.18 5.79
C ALA A 463 31.97 -9.07 6.00
N THR A 464 30.84 -8.47 6.39
CA THR A 464 29.62 -9.22 6.70
C THR A 464 28.88 -9.55 5.42
N ARG A 465 28.71 -10.85 5.15
CA ARG A 465 27.89 -11.34 4.03
C ARG A 465 26.42 -11.47 4.44
N PRO A 466 25.48 -11.28 3.50
CA PRO A 466 24.08 -11.59 3.75
C PRO A 466 23.90 -13.10 4.01
N PRO A 467 22.83 -13.53 4.69
CA PRO A 467 22.53 -14.94 4.87
C PRO A 467 22.48 -15.69 3.54
N ALA A 468 23.02 -16.91 3.50
CA ALA A 468 23.10 -17.70 2.27
C ALA A 468 21.74 -17.90 1.58
N GLN A 469 20.65 -18.02 2.35
CA GLN A 469 19.30 -18.11 1.81
C GLN A 469 18.88 -16.83 1.09
N ILE A 470 19.20 -15.65 1.62
CA ILE A 470 18.89 -14.37 0.96
C ILE A 470 19.77 -14.18 -0.27
N GLN A 471 21.06 -14.55 -0.18
CA GLN A 471 21.97 -14.49 -1.33
C GLN A 471 21.44 -15.36 -2.48
N ALA A 472 20.99 -16.58 -2.19
CA ALA A 472 20.42 -17.47 -3.20
C ALA A 472 19.18 -16.86 -3.89
N LEU A 473 18.30 -16.18 -3.13
CA LEU A 473 17.16 -15.48 -3.73
C LEU A 473 17.60 -14.35 -4.66
N LEU A 474 18.61 -13.58 -4.27
CA LEU A 474 19.17 -12.52 -5.10
C LEU A 474 19.80 -13.06 -6.39
N ASP A 475 20.58 -14.14 -6.28
CA ASP A 475 21.21 -14.80 -7.43
C ASP A 475 20.17 -15.36 -8.41
N ASN A 476 18.98 -15.73 -7.91
CA ASN A 476 17.84 -16.21 -8.70
C ASN A 476 16.91 -15.09 -9.22
N GLY A 477 17.19 -13.82 -8.94
CA GLY A 477 16.32 -12.69 -9.33
C GLY A 477 15.05 -12.53 -8.49
N GLN A 478 14.93 -13.23 -7.36
CA GLN A 478 13.76 -13.25 -6.47
C GLN A 478 13.76 -12.07 -5.49
N LEU A 479 13.85 -10.84 -6.03
CA LEU A 479 14.10 -9.61 -5.28
C LEU A 479 13.02 -9.33 -4.21
N GLY A 480 11.74 -9.37 -4.59
CA GLY A 480 10.65 -9.07 -3.67
C GLY A 480 10.58 -10.04 -2.48
N GLU A 481 10.91 -11.31 -2.71
CA GLU A 481 11.00 -12.32 -1.65
C GLU A 481 12.18 -12.06 -0.71
N ALA A 482 13.34 -11.75 -1.27
CA ALA A 482 14.53 -11.40 -0.51
C ALA A 482 14.26 -10.21 0.42
N ILE A 483 13.56 -9.18 -0.05
CA ILE A 483 13.19 -8.02 0.76
C ILE A 483 12.27 -8.43 1.92
N LEU A 484 11.17 -9.15 1.65
CA LEU A 484 10.20 -9.55 2.67
C LEU A 484 10.82 -10.46 3.75
N ARG A 485 11.74 -11.34 3.38
CA ARG A 485 12.48 -12.19 4.32
C ARG A 485 13.48 -11.39 5.14
N SER A 486 14.20 -10.44 4.53
CA SER A 486 15.09 -9.51 5.24
C SER A 486 14.33 -8.67 6.28
N MET A 487 13.13 -8.20 5.96
CA MET A 487 12.27 -7.49 6.92
C MET A 487 11.88 -8.37 8.11
N THR A 488 11.58 -9.66 7.86
CA THR A 488 11.27 -10.63 8.91
C THR A 488 12.49 -10.86 9.82
N LEU A 489 13.69 -11.00 9.27
CA LEU A 489 14.93 -11.11 10.04
C LEU A 489 15.18 -9.85 10.87
N PHE A 490 15.00 -8.66 10.28
CA PHE A 490 15.19 -7.40 10.99
C PHE A 490 14.25 -7.31 12.19
N SER A 491 12.97 -7.68 12.04
CA SER A 491 12.00 -7.65 13.13
C SER A 491 12.39 -8.58 14.29
N ARG A 492 12.92 -9.78 14.01
CA ARG A 492 13.50 -10.64 15.06
C ARG A 492 14.69 -9.97 15.75
N GLY A 493 15.50 -9.27 14.96
CA GLY A 493 16.58 -8.41 15.44
C GLY A 493 16.13 -7.33 16.40
N ALA A 494 15.09 -6.57 16.03
CA ALA A 494 14.48 -5.55 16.86
C ALA A 494 13.85 -6.12 18.14
N ALA A 495 13.39 -7.38 18.11
CA ALA A 495 12.86 -8.10 19.27
C ALA A 495 13.96 -8.70 20.17
N GLY A 496 15.25 -8.44 19.90
CA GLY A 496 16.38 -8.80 20.76
C GLY A 496 17.33 -9.85 20.18
N ASN A 497 17.04 -10.46 19.03
CA ASN A 497 18.00 -11.35 18.37
C ASN A 497 19.05 -10.56 17.57
N LEU A 498 20.04 -10.03 18.26
CA LEU A 498 21.09 -9.19 17.68
C LEU A 498 21.88 -9.84 16.52
N GLY A 499 21.94 -11.18 16.47
CA GLY A 499 22.52 -11.92 15.33
C GLY A 499 21.66 -11.78 14.06
N ASP A 500 20.34 -11.95 14.19
CA ASP A 500 19.39 -11.73 13.09
C ASP A 500 19.41 -10.26 12.63
N LEU A 501 19.60 -9.30 13.55
CA LEU A 501 19.73 -7.88 13.20
C LEU A 501 20.94 -7.63 12.29
N THR A 502 22.11 -8.17 12.67
CA THR A 502 23.36 -8.07 11.89
C THR A 502 23.14 -8.62 10.48
N GLN A 503 22.54 -9.80 10.39
CA GLN A 503 22.24 -10.47 9.13
C GLN A 503 21.22 -9.71 8.27
N ALA A 504 20.18 -9.17 8.88
CA ALA A 504 19.15 -8.41 8.18
C ALA A 504 19.70 -7.11 7.58
N LEU A 505 20.56 -6.40 8.33
CA LEU A 505 21.22 -5.18 7.83
C LEU A 505 22.14 -5.50 6.66
N ALA A 506 22.98 -6.52 6.77
CA ALA A 506 23.82 -6.96 5.65
C ALA A 506 22.99 -7.37 4.42
N ALA A 507 21.84 -8.02 4.63
CA ALA A 507 20.92 -8.40 3.56
C ALA A 507 20.27 -7.18 2.88
N LEU A 508 19.75 -6.21 3.64
CA LEU A 508 19.19 -4.97 3.08
C LEU A 508 20.23 -4.20 2.27
N ARG A 509 21.47 -4.13 2.74
CA ARG A 509 22.58 -3.51 1.99
C ARG A 509 22.91 -4.25 0.70
N ALA A 510 22.99 -5.58 0.75
CA ALA A 510 23.23 -6.41 -0.43
C ALA A 510 22.12 -6.29 -1.49
N ILE A 511 20.88 -6.02 -1.06
CA ILE A 511 19.74 -5.72 -1.95
C ILE A 511 19.88 -4.32 -2.62
N GLY A 512 20.64 -3.40 -2.01
CA GLY A 512 20.71 -2.00 -2.42
C GLY A 512 19.82 -1.05 -1.61
N LEU A 513 19.22 -1.53 -0.51
CA LEU A 513 18.37 -0.75 0.39
C LEU A 513 19.18 -0.12 1.55
N GLU A 514 20.33 0.47 1.24
CA GLU A 514 21.23 1.11 2.22
C GLU A 514 20.51 2.22 3.00
N ASP A 515 19.76 3.09 2.33
CA ASP A 515 18.99 4.17 2.98
C ASP A 515 17.97 3.60 3.98
N THR A 516 17.23 2.56 3.60
CA THR A 516 16.28 1.90 4.50
C THR A 516 16.98 1.25 5.68
N ALA A 517 18.12 0.58 5.45
CA ALA A 517 18.90 -0.03 6.53
C ALA A 517 19.38 1.03 7.54
N ARG A 518 19.90 2.17 7.07
CA ARG A 518 20.36 3.28 7.92
C ARG A 518 19.22 3.88 8.74
N ARG A 519 18.10 4.21 8.09
CA ARG A 519 16.90 4.74 8.78
C ARG A 519 16.33 3.75 9.79
N ALA A 520 16.19 2.47 9.42
CA ALA A 520 15.66 1.45 10.32
C ALA A 520 16.55 1.24 11.56
N ALA A 521 17.88 1.29 11.40
CA ALA A 521 18.84 1.20 12.49
C ALA A 521 18.83 2.46 13.38
N LEU A 522 18.75 3.66 12.78
CA LEU A 522 18.61 4.92 13.53
C LEU A 522 17.33 4.92 14.37
N GLN A 523 16.20 4.54 13.77
CA GLN A 523 14.93 4.44 14.47
C GLN A 523 14.97 3.41 15.61
N LEU A 524 15.66 2.28 15.43
CA LEU A 524 15.83 1.28 16.48
C LEU A 524 16.64 1.80 17.68
N MET A 525 17.57 2.72 17.46
CA MET A 525 18.34 3.35 18.53
C MET A 525 17.64 4.56 19.16
N LEU A 526 16.87 5.31 18.38
CA LEU A 526 16.32 6.60 18.79
C LEU A 526 14.90 6.52 19.34
N LEU A 527 14.10 5.55 18.88
CA LEU A 527 12.72 5.40 19.31
C LEU A 527 12.66 4.49 20.53
N GLU A 528 12.09 5.00 21.62
CA GLU A 528 11.84 4.23 22.83
C GLU A 528 10.67 3.28 22.56
N ARG A 529 10.98 2.04 22.17
CA ARG A 529 9.99 0.98 21.98
C ARG A 529 10.25 -0.11 23.01
N GLY A 530 9.74 0.13 24.22
CA GLY A 530 9.67 -0.83 25.32
C GLY A 530 8.45 -1.72 25.24
#